data_AF-A0A2A4IJG8-F1
#
_entry.id   AF-A0A2A4IJG8-F1
#
_cell.length_a   1.000
_cell.length_b   1.000
_cell.length_c   1.000
_cell.angle_alpha   90.00
_cell.angle_beta   90.00
_cell.angle_gamma   90.00
#
_symmetry.space_group_name_H-M   'P 1'
#
loop_
_entity.id
_entity.type
_entity.pdbx_description
1 polymer ?
#
loop_
_entity_poly.entity_id
_entity_poly.type
_entity_poly.pdbx_seq_one_letter_code
_entity_poly.pdbx_strand_id
1 'polypeptide(L)' 'MDNKKNSWGGARANTGGAREGSGRKRITEDRLDIKLYMRVSEKEQLLIKEKAEQNNVSVSQYIRDAVLKELNI' A
#
# COMPACT_ATOMS: atom_id res chain seq x y z
N MET A 1 42.31 -21.69 1.56
CA MET A 1 41.61 -20.42 1.88
C MET A 1 40.67 -20.15 0.72
N ASP A 2 39.43 -20.64 0.83
CA ASP A 2 38.42 -20.46 -0.21
C ASP A 2 37.43 -19.38 0.22
N ASN A 3 37.40 -18.32 -0.58
CA ASN A 3 36.50 -17.18 -0.46
C ASN A 3 35.11 -17.50 -1.03
N LYS A 4 34.07 -16.91 -0.40
CA LYS A 4 32.67 -16.68 -0.85
C LYS A 4 31.66 -17.76 -0.41
N LYS A 5 30.46 -17.43 0.11
CA LYS A 5 29.63 -16.22 -0.03
C LYS A 5 28.99 -15.85 1.32
N ASN A 6 29.13 -14.60 1.75
CA ASN A 6 28.23 -14.03 2.75
C ASN A 6 26.83 -13.94 2.12
N SER A 7 25.94 -14.88 2.41
CA SER A 7 24.52 -14.75 2.05
C SER A 7 23.84 -13.78 3.02
N TRP A 8 24.27 -12.51 2.98
CA TRP A 8 23.47 -11.41 3.50
C TRP A 8 22.34 -11.14 2.50
N GLY A 9 21.36 -12.00 2.59
CA GLY A 9 20.02 -11.84 2.04
C GLY A 9 19.10 -12.44 3.07
N GLY A 10 18.89 -11.71 4.16
CA GLY A 10 17.88 -12.07 5.16
C GLY A 10 16.58 -12.40 4.44
N ALA A 11 15.94 -13.48 4.88
CA ALA A 11 14.60 -13.90 4.49
C ALA A 11 13.78 -12.70 3.98
N ARG A 12 13.46 -12.68 2.68
CA ARG A 12 12.64 -11.61 2.06
C ARG A 12 11.42 -11.39 2.96
N ALA A 13 10.89 -10.17 3.05
CA ALA A 13 9.76 -9.86 3.93
C ALA A 13 8.51 -10.78 3.77
N ASN A 14 8.43 -11.56 2.68
CA ASN A 14 7.35 -12.51 2.38
C ASN A 14 7.74 -14.00 2.52
N THR A 15 8.96 -14.34 2.96
CA THR A 15 9.27 -15.70 3.40
C THR A 15 8.82 -15.83 4.85
N GLY A 16 7.58 -16.28 5.04
CA GLY A 16 7.12 -16.81 6.33
C GLY A 16 8.14 -17.78 6.92
N GLY A 17 8.10 -17.96 8.24
CA GLY A 17 9.10 -18.71 8.99
C GLY A 17 9.41 -20.07 8.38
N ALA A 18 10.63 -20.55 8.65
CA ALA A 18 11.20 -21.75 8.04
C ALA A 18 10.39 -23.05 8.24
N ARG A 19 9.37 -23.05 9.10
CA ARG A 19 8.48 -24.19 9.37
C ARG A 19 7.08 -23.96 8.80
N GLU A 20 6.44 -25.02 8.34
CA GLU A 20 5.04 -25.00 7.93
C GLU A 20 4.15 -24.47 9.07
N GLY A 21 3.32 -23.46 8.80
CA GLY A 21 2.52 -22.76 9.82
C GLY A 21 3.25 -21.67 10.61
N SER A 22 4.57 -21.50 10.44
CA SER A 22 5.31 -20.39 11.04
C SER A 22 5.36 -19.18 10.09
N GLY A 23 5.01 -18.00 10.60
CA GLY A 23 4.96 -16.75 9.83
C GLY A 23 3.53 -16.26 9.54
N ARG A 24 3.44 -15.02 9.03
CA ARG A 24 2.16 -14.44 8.63
C ARG A 24 1.57 -15.25 7.48
N LYS A 25 0.32 -15.70 7.62
CA LYS A 25 -0.41 -16.41 6.56
C LYS A 25 -0.30 -15.63 5.26
N ARG A 26 0.05 -16.32 4.17
CA ARG A 26 0.07 -15.72 2.83
C ARG A 26 -1.34 -15.23 2.52
N ILE A 27 -1.44 -14.03 1.97
CA ILE A 27 -2.70 -13.54 1.41
C ILE A 27 -2.94 -14.39 0.15
N THR A 28 -3.96 -15.25 0.19
CA THR A 28 -4.38 -16.13 -0.91
C THR A 28 -5.53 -15.56 -1.71
N GLU A 29 -6.04 -14.39 -1.33
CA GLU A 29 -7.10 -13.69 -2.04
C GLU A 29 -6.53 -12.99 -3.27
N ASP A 30 -7.11 -13.24 -4.43
CA ASP A 30 -6.89 -12.44 -5.64
C ASP A 30 -7.52 -11.06 -5.46
N ARG A 31 -6.84 -10.19 -4.69
CA ARG A 31 -7.23 -8.78 -4.59
C ARG A 31 -6.92 -8.10 -5.92
N LEU A 32 -7.96 -7.64 -6.59
CA LEU A 32 -7.84 -6.76 -7.75
C LEU A 32 -7.40 -5.38 -7.28
N ASP A 33 -6.08 -5.19 -7.15
CA ASP A 33 -5.48 -3.89 -6.90
C ASP A 33 -5.54 -3.03 -8.17
N ILE A 34 -6.68 -2.35 -8.38
CA ILE A 34 -6.87 -1.44 -9.50
C ILE A 34 -6.10 -0.14 -9.22
N LYS A 35 -5.13 0.17 -10.09
CA LYS A 35 -4.39 1.43 -10.05
C LYS A 35 -5.10 2.46 -10.93
N LEU A 36 -5.43 3.60 -10.33
CA LEU A 36 -6.02 4.75 -11.02
C LEU A 36 -5.06 5.93 -10.94
N TYR A 37 -4.97 6.66 -12.04
CA TYR A 37 -4.14 7.85 -12.15
C TYR A 37 -5.00 9.00 -12.66
N MET A 38 -4.87 10.17 -12.02
CA MET A 38 -5.53 11.40 -12.44
C MET A 38 -4.53 12.56 -12.41
N ARG A 39 -4.76 13.55 -13.26
CA ARG A 39 -4.02 14.82 -13.22
C ARG A 39 -4.87 15.84 -12.50
N VAL A 40 -4.22 16.64 -11.67
CA VAL A 40 -4.82 17.77 -10.96
C VAL A 40 -3.86 18.95 -11.05
N SER A 41 -4.43 20.16 -11.01
CA SER A 41 -3.63 21.36 -10.88
C SER A 41 -3.00 21.46 -9.48
N GLU A 42 -1.99 22.31 -9.34
CA GLU A 42 -1.32 22.53 -8.04
C GLU A 42 -2.29 23.06 -6.97
N LYS A 43 -3.20 23.95 -7.37
CA LYS A 43 -4.21 24.53 -6.45
C LYS A 43 -5.18 23.46 -5.93
N GLU A 44 -5.63 22.56 -6.80
CA GLU A 44 -6.51 21.45 -6.42
C GLU A 44 -5.77 20.44 -5.53
N GLN A 45 -4.51 20.12 -5.86
CA GLN A 45 -3.70 19.21 -5.06
C GLN A 45 -3.51 19.73 -3.63
N LEU A 46 -3.28 21.03 -3.46
CA LEU A 46 -3.13 21.66 -2.15
C LEU A 46 -4.44 21.57 -1.35
N LEU A 47 -5.56 21.91 -1.98
CA LEU A 47 -6.89 21.81 -1.37
C LEU A 47 -7.22 20.37 -0.93
N ILE A 48 -6.92 19.38 -1.77
CA ILE A 48 -7.14 17.96 -1.44
C ILE A 48 -6.29 17.56 -0.24
N LYS A 49 -5.04 18.00 -0.18
CA LYS A 49 -4.12 17.70 0.92
C LYS A 49 -4.62 18.28 2.24
N GLU A 50 -5.03 19.55 2.26
CA GLU A 50 -5.59 20.21 3.45
C GLU A 50 -6.84 19.49 3.97
N LYS A 51 -7.75 19.09 3.07
CA LYS A 51 -8.96 18.35 3.47
C LYS A 51 -8.62 16.95 3.99
N ALA A 52 -7.64 16.27 3.41
CA ALA A 52 -7.19 14.97 3.91
C ALA A 52 -6.59 15.08 5.33
N GLU A 53 -5.78 16.13 5.58
CA GLU A 53 -5.22 16.43 6.91
C GLU A 53 -6.32 16.74 7.93
N GLN A 54 -7.31 17.56 7.57
CA GLN A 54 -8.47 17.86 8.44
C GLN A 54 -9.26 16.60 8.84
N ASN A 55 -9.34 15.61 7.93
CA ASN A 55 -10.02 14.34 8.18
C ASN A 55 -9.12 13.25 8.78
N ASN A 56 -7.84 13.56 9.09
CA ASN A 56 -6.86 12.61 9.62
C ASN A 56 -6.70 11.33 8.77
N VAL A 57 -6.79 11.46 7.45
CA VAL A 57 -6.64 10.35 6.50
C VAL A 57 -5.60 10.67 5.43
N SER A 58 -5.07 9.64 4.76
CA SER A 58 -4.19 9.86 3.61
C SER A 58 -4.93 10.48 2.44
N VAL A 59 -4.24 11.23 1.58
CA VAL A 59 -4.82 11.83 0.36
C VAL A 59 -5.55 10.80 -0.50
N SER A 60 -4.94 9.64 -0.75
CA SER A 60 -5.57 8.59 -1.57
C SER A 60 -6.83 8.03 -0.94
N GLN A 61 -6.85 7.88 0.40
CA GLN A 61 -8.02 7.41 1.13
C GLN A 61 -9.13 8.47 1.09
N TYR A 62 -8.78 9.74 1.31
CA TYR A 62 -9.72 10.85 1.23
C TYR A 62 -10.42 10.93 -0.13
N ILE A 63 -9.66 10.82 -1.23
CA ILE A 63 -10.22 10.82 -2.59
C ILE A 63 -11.16 9.64 -2.78
N ARG A 64 -10.77 8.45 -2.33
CA ARG A 64 -11.60 7.24 -2.42
C ARG A 64 -12.92 7.42 -1.67
N ASP A 65 -12.87 7.87 -0.43
CA ASP A 65 -14.06 8.04 0.41
C ASP A 65 -15.01 9.10 -0.17
N ALA A 66 -14.46 10.20 -0.70
CA ALA A 66 -15.25 11.21 -1.39
C ALA A 66 -15.97 10.65 -2.62
N VAL A 67 -15.28 9.88 -3.45
CA VAL A 67 -15.87 9.28 -4.66
C VAL A 67 -16.94 8.23 -4.31
N LEU A 68 -16.67 7.36 -3.33
CA LEU A 68 -17.63 6.35 -2.90
C LEU A 68 -18.91 6.99 -2.34
N LYS A 69 -18.75 8.07 -1.57
CA LYS A 69 -19.88 8.85 -1.05
C LYS A 69 -20.76 9.42 -2.17
N GLU A 70 -20.17 9.97 -3.23
CA GLU A 70 -20.92 10.48 -4.39
C GLU A 70 -21.62 9.37 -5.18
N LEU A 71 -21.03 8.17 -5.20
CA LEU A 71 -21.62 7.00 -5.86
C LEU A 71 -22.74 6.34 -5.03
N ASN A 72 -23.00 6.79 -3.79
CA ASN A 72 -23.89 6.15 -2.82
C ASN A 72 -23.59 4.65 -2.61
N ILE A 73 -22.31 4.29 -2.61
CA ILE A 73 -21.80 2.93 -2.35
C ILE A 73 -21.16 2.89 -0.98
#